data_AF-A0A6N6WNW6-F1
#
_entry.id   AF-A0A6N6WNW6-F1
#
_cell.length_a   1.000
_cell.length_b   1.000
_cell.length_c   1.000
_cell.angle_alpha   90.00
_cell.angle_beta   90.00
_cell.angle_gamma   90.00
#
_symmetry.space_group_name_H-M   'P 1'
#
loop_
_entity.id
_entity.type
_entity.pdbx_description
1 polymer ?
#
loop_
_entity_poly.entity_id
_entity_poly.type
_entity_poly.pdbx_seq_one_letter_code
_entity_poly.pdbx_strand_id
1 'polypeptide(L)' 'MAKLTLQEQLLKAGLVTSKKAAKVERTAKKSRVQAREARAAVEENKKAQLERDK' A
#
# COMPACT_ATOMS: atom_id res chain seq x y z
N MET A 1 5.50 -20.34 15.64
CA MET A 1 4.36 -19.41 15.74
C MET A 1 4.67 -18.19 14.90
N ALA A 2 3.82 -17.83 13.92
CA ALA A 2 3.96 -16.54 13.25
C ALA A 2 3.73 -15.44 14.28
N LYS A 3 4.68 -14.50 14.41
CA LYS A 3 4.50 -13.33 15.28
C LYS A 3 3.31 -12.53 14.75
N LEU A 4 2.29 -12.34 15.60
CA LEU A 4 1.18 -11.45 15.32
C LEU A 4 1.73 -10.07 14.96
N THR A 5 1.15 -9.46 13.92
CA THR A 5 1.42 -8.06 13.59
C THR A 5 0.96 -7.16 14.73
N LEU A 6 1.55 -5.98 14.87
CA LEU A 6 1.16 -5.02 15.92
C LEU A 6 -0.35 -4.73 15.88
N GLN A 7 -0.96 -4.64 14.69
CA GLN A 7 -2.41 -4.44 14.57
C GLN A 7 -3.23 -5.62 15.10
N GLU A 8 -2.81 -6.85 14.82
CA GLU A 8 -3.50 -8.05 15.34
C GLU A 8 -3.32 -8.18 16.86
N GLN A 9 -2.17 -7.77 17.40
CA GLN A 9 -1.93 -7.70 18.84
C GLN A 9 -2.87 -6.69 19.51
N LEU A 10 -2.97 -5.48 18.95
CA LEU A 10 -3.83 -4.43 19.47
C LEU A 10 -5.32 -4.79 19.37
N LEU A 11 -5.73 -5.48 18.29
CA LEU A 11 -7.10 -5.96 18.12
C LEU A 11 -7.43 -7.07 19.13
N LYS A 12 -6.52 -8.02 19.33
CA LYS A 12 -6.66 -9.09 20.34
C LYS A 12 -6.71 -8.53 21.76
N ALA A 13 -5.98 -7.45 22.03
CA ALA A 13 -6.01 -6.74 23.32
C ALA A 13 -7.24 -5.84 23.51
N GLY A 14 -8.14 -5.75 22.54
CA GLY A 14 -9.34 -4.89 22.62
C GLY A 14 -9.05 -3.38 22.55
N LEU A 15 -7.81 -2.98 22.24
CA LEU A 15 -7.38 -1.59 22.14
C LEU A 15 -7.83 -0.93 20.82
N VAL A 16 -8.19 -1.75 19.82
CA VAL A 16 -8.65 -1.29 18.50
C VAL A 16 -9.86 -2.10 18.07
N THR A 17 -10.85 -1.44 17.48
CA THR A 17 -12.05 -2.10 16.95
C THR A 17 -11.81 -2.70 15.57
N SER A 18 -12.52 -3.77 15.23
CA SER A 18 -12.52 -4.39 13.89
C SER A 18 -12.78 -3.37 12.78
N LYS A 19 -13.70 -2.43 13.01
CA LYS A 19 -13.99 -1.33 12.08
C LYS A 19 -12.78 -0.42 11.84
N LYS A 20 -12.01 -0.11 12.89
CA LYS A 20 -10.78 0.70 12.76
C LYS A 20 -9.69 -0.08 12.01
N ALA A 21 -9.48 -1.36 12.33
CA ALA A 21 -8.52 -2.22 11.65
C ALA A 21 -8.82 -2.34 10.13
N ALA A 22 -10.09 -2.60 9.77
CA ALA A 22 -10.51 -2.68 8.37
C ALA A 22 -10.31 -1.35 7.61
N LYS A 23 -10.52 -0.20 8.28
CA LYS A 23 -10.27 1.11 7.66
C LYS A 23 -8.78 1.35 7.39
N VAL A 24 -7.90 0.95 8.31
CA VAL A 24 -6.44 1.06 8.13
C VAL A 24 -5.98 0.17 6.99
N GLU A 25 -6.42 -1.09 6.94
CA GLU A 25 -6.08 -2.01 5.86
C GLU A 25 -6.51 -1.48 4.49
N ARG A 26 -7.75 -0.96 4.38
CA ARG A 26 -8.26 -0.35 3.14
C ARG A 26 -7.43 0.86 2.70
N THR A 27 -7.07 1.72 3.64
CA THR A 27 -6.27 2.93 3.36
C THR A 27 -4.85 2.56 2.93
N ALA A 28 -4.25 1.58 3.60
CA ALA A 28 -2.92 1.07 3.26
C ALA A 28 -2.89 0.43 1.86
N LYS A 29 -3.93 -0.35 1.50
CA LYS A 29 -4.09 -0.90 0.14
C LYS A 29 -4.20 0.21 -0.91
N LYS A 30 -4.99 1.25 -0.67
CA LYS A 30 -5.14 2.39 -1.60
C LYS A 30 -3.83 3.14 -1.82
N SER A 31 -3.09 3.44 -0.75
CA SER A 31 -1.77 4.10 -0.84
C SER A 31 -0.76 3.25 -1.64
N ARG A 32 -0.75 1.93 -1.42
CA ARG A 32 0.12 1.01 -2.16
C ARG A 32 -0.23 0.94 -3.65
N VAL A 33 -1.52 0.98 -4.00
CA VAL A 33 -1.98 1.00 -5.39
C VAL A 33 -1.54 2.30 -6.07
N GLN A 34 -1.80 3.45 -5.43
CA GLN A 34 -1.38 4.75 -5.93
C GLN A 34 0.14 4.83 -6.16
N ALA A 35 0.95 4.31 -5.24
CA ALA A 35 2.40 4.28 -5.40
C ALA A 35 2.87 3.39 -6.57
N ARG A 36 2.15 2.32 -6.88
CA ARG A 36 2.43 1.45 -8.04
C ARG A 36 2.06 2.13 -9.35
N GLU A 37 0.88 2.72 -9.41
CA GLU A 37 0.39 3.46 -10.59
C GLU A 37 1.32 4.63 -10.93
N ALA A 38 1.75 5.40 -9.92
CA ALA A 38 2.70 6.49 -10.11
C ALA A 38 4.06 6.00 -10.65
N ARG A 39 4.58 4.87 -10.15
CA ARG A 39 5.82 4.28 -10.67
C ARG A 39 5.67 3.79 -12.11
N ALA A 40 4.56 3.13 -12.43
CA ALA A 40 4.28 2.65 -13.78
C ALA A 40 4.22 3.82 -14.79
N ALA A 41 3.51 4.90 -14.43
CA ALA A 41 3.42 6.10 -15.27
C ALA A 41 4.80 6.77 -15.48
N VAL A 42 5.66 6.79 -14.45
CA VAL A 42 7.03 7.31 -14.57
C VAL A 42 7.88 6.42 -15.49
N GLU A 43 7.77 5.09 -15.38
CA GLU A 43 8.49 4.17 -16.26
C GLU A 43 8.06 4.27 -17.72
N GLU A 44 6.76 4.41 -17.98
CA GLU A 44 6.21 4.59 -19.32
C GLU A 44 6.70 5.90 -19.96
N ASN A 45 6.63 7.01 -19.22
CA ASN A 45 7.18 8.28 -19.68
C ASN A 45 8.68 8.19 -19.97
N LYS A 46 9.44 7.48 -19.13
CA LYS A 46 10.88 7.29 -19.34
C LYS A 46 11.18 6.49 -20.60
N LYS A 47 10.41 5.43 -20.88
CA LYS A 47 10.53 4.65 -22.12
C LYS A 47 10.20 5.49 -23.36
N ALA A 48 9.10 6.23 -23.31
CA ALA A 48 8.69 7.11 -24.41
C ALA A 48 9.73 8.20 -24.70
N GLN A 49 10.38 8.74 -23.67
CA GLN A 49 11.46 9.71 -23.84
C GLN A 49 12.68 9.09 -24.53
N LEU A 50 13.10 7.89 -24.12
CA LEU A 50 14.21 7.17 -24.74
C LEU A 50 13.95 6.79 -26.20
N GLU A 51 12.69 6.57 -26.59
CA GLU A 51 12.31 6.36 -27.99
C GLU A 51 12.32 7.65 -28.82
N ARG A 52 11.98 8.80 -28.22
CA ARG A 52 12.11 10.10 -28.90
C ARG A 52 13.54 10.56 -29.07
N ASP A 53 14.39 10.22 -28.09
CA ASP A 53 15.81 10.62 -28.08
C ASP A 53 16.68 9.71 -28.98
N LYS A 54 16.09 8.66 -29.58
CA LYS A 54 16.70 7.77 -30.57
C LYS A 54 16.44 8.25 -31.99
#